data_AF-A0A7S4IHH7-F1
#
_entry.id   AF-A0A7S4IHH7-F1
#
_cell.length_a   1.000
_cell.length_b   1.000
_cell.length_c   1.000
_cell.angle_alpha   90.00
_cell.angle_beta   90.00
_cell.angle_gamma   90.00
#
_symmetry.space_group_name_H-M   'P 1'
#
loop_
_entity.id
_entity.type
_entity.pdbx_description
1 polymer ?
#
loop_
_entity_poly.entity_id
_entity_poly.type
_entity_poly.pdbx_seq_one_letter_code
_entity_poly.pdbx_strand_id
1 'polypeptide(L)'
;GALRSRVAASRQGPVARLSSAPIGDVIGIDLGTTNSCVAVMEAGSAKVIENAEGQRTTPSIIGFQENGERLVGTPAKRQAVTNPRHTLFATKRLIGRRFDDPYVQKDMASCPYTIVRSDGGDAWVEAQGQKYSPSQAGAFVLGKMKETAEAYLGRPVGHAVVTVPA
;
A
#
# COMPACT_ATOMS: atom_id res chain seq x y z
N GLY A 1 10.30 -36.91 58.57
CA GLY A 1 10.01 -37.07 57.13
C GLY A 1 8.65 -36.47 56.81
N ALA A 2 8.52 -35.88 55.62
CA ALA A 2 7.33 -35.29 54.99
C ALA A 2 6.98 -33.82 55.35
N LEU A 3 7.74 -32.89 54.76
CA LEU A 3 7.28 -31.53 54.47
C LEU A 3 6.38 -31.59 53.22
N ARG A 4 5.06 -31.39 53.36
CA ARG A 4 4.14 -31.30 52.22
C ARG A 4 4.04 -29.85 51.74
N SER A 5 4.58 -29.58 50.55
CA SER A 5 4.43 -28.33 49.82
C SER A 5 2.97 -28.13 49.38
N ARG A 6 2.37 -27.00 49.73
CA ARG A 6 1.10 -26.54 49.16
C ARG A 6 1.41 -25.70 47.92
N VAL A 7 1.14 -26.26 46.73
CA VAL A 7 1.11 -25.48 45.49
C VAL A 7 -0.22 -24.74 45.44
N ALA A 8 -0.17 -23.41 45.45
CA ALA A 8 -1.34 -22.57 45.23
C ALA A 8 -1.72 -22.62 43.73
N ALA A 9 -2.90 -23.14 43.43
CA ALA A 9 -3.47 -23.10 42.08
C ALA A 9 -3.81 -21.64 41.72
N SER A 10 -3.15 -21.10 40.70
CA SER A 10 -3.48 -19.79 40.16
C SER A 10 -4.86 -19.85 39.49
N ARG A 11 -5.79 -19.04 39.99
CA ARG A 11 -7.10 -18.85 39.35
C ARG A 11 -6.88 -18.05 38.08
N GLN A 12 -6.89 -18.70 36.92
CA GLN A 12 -7.01 -18.02 35.64
C GLN A 12 -8.37 -17.33 35.59
N GLY A 13 -8.37 -16.00 35.62
CA GLY A 13 -9.56 -15.20 35.36
C GLY A 13 -10.06 -15.44 33.92
N PRO A 14 -11.35 -15.20 33.64
CA PRO A 14 -11.91 -15.44 32.32
C PRO A 14 -11.15 -14.59 31.28
N VAL A 15 -10.55 -15.25 30.30
CA VAL A 15 -10.01 -14.60 29.11
C VAL A 15 -11.20 -13.95 28.40
N ALA A 16 -11.22 -12.62 28.34
CA ALA A 16 -12.23 -11.89 27.60
C ALA A 16 -12.23 -12.38 26.15
N ARG A 17 -13.32 -13.04 25.73
CA ARG A 17 -13.53 -13.36 24.33
C ARG A 17 -13.59 -12.03 23.59
N LEU A 18 -12.68 -11.82 22.63
CA LEU A 18 -12.83 -10.74 21.65
C LEU A 18 -14.24 -10.85 21.08
N SER A 19 -14.98 -9.74 21.12
CA SER A 19 -16.32 -9.66 20.55
C SER A 19 -16.28 -10.08 19.08
N SER A 20 -16.99 -11.14 18.74
CA SER A 20 -17.13 -11.66 17.37
C SER A 20 -18.11 -10.82 16.55
N ALA A 21 -18.00 -9.49 16.62
CA ALA A 21 -18.67 -8.66 15.65
C ALA A 21 -18.12 -9.08 14.27
N PRO A 22 -18.99 -9.39 13.29
CA PRO A 22 -18.51 -9.78 11.97
C PRO A 22 -17.62 -8.65 11.44
N ILE A 23 -16.34 -8.95 11.25
CA ILE A 23 -15.41 -8.10 10.52
C ILE A 23 -16.07 -7.86 9.16
N GLY A 24 -16.17 -6.59 8.74
CA GLY A 24 -16.70 -6.24 7.42
C GLY A 24 -15.88 -6.88 6.29
N ASP A 25 -16.20 -6.60 5.03
CA ASP A 25 -15.45 -7.19 3.92
C ASP A 25 -13.93 -6.97 4.07
N VAL A 26 -13.17 -8.05 3.89
CA VAL A 26 -11.71 -8.03 3.85
C VAL A 26 -11.28 -8.22 2.40
N ILE A 27 -10.53 -7.26 1.87
CA ILE A 27 -9.98 -7.34 0.50
C ILE A 27 -8.51 -7.77 0.52
N GLY A 28 -8.10 -8.54 -0.48
CA GLY A 28 -6.70 -8.86 -0.73
C GLY A 28 -6.12 -7.88 -1.74
N ILE A 29 -5.03 -7.20 -1.42
CA ILE A 29 -4.35 -6.28 -2.32
C ILE A 29 -2.92 -6.77 -2.56
N ASP A 30 -2.61 -7.05 -3.82
CA ASP A 30 -1.22 -7.19 -4.24
C ASP A 30 -0.67 -5.80 -4.57
N LEU A 31 0.21 -5.26 -3.72
CA LEU A 31 0.85 -3.97 -3.95
C LEU A 31 2.19 -4.18 -4.67
N GLY A 32 2.17 -4.40 -5.97
CA GLY A 32 3.41 -4.63 -6.73
C GLY A 32 4.18 -3.35 -7.06
N THR A 33 5.45 -3.51 -7.40
CA THR A 33 6.33 -2.39 -7.82
C THR A 33 5.85 -1.74 -9.12
N THR A 34 5.33 -2.54 -10.05
CA THR A 34 4.91 -2.10 -11.40
C THR A 34 3.40 -2.07 -11.55
N ASN A 35 2.73 -3.12 -11.10
CA ASN A 35 1.29 -3.25 -11.16
C ASN A 35 0.78 -3.71 -9.79
N SER A 36 -0.44 -3.33 -9.48
CA SER A 36 -1.18 -3.79 -8.31
C SER A 36 -2.48 -4.44 -8.75
N CYS A 37 -3.03 -5.33 -7.94
CA CYS A 37 -4.35 -5.91 -8.15
C CYS A 37 -5.10 -6.01 -6.83
N VAL A 38 -6.42 -6.14 -6.92
CA VAL A 38 -7.29 -6.31 -5.76
C VAL A 38 -8.24 -7.48 -6.00
N ALA A 39 -8.45 -8.26 -4.95
CA ALA A 39 -9.35 -9.40 -4.93
C ALA A 39 -10.32 -9.32 -3.74
N VAL A 40 -11.52 -9.84 -3.94
CA VAL A 40 -12.56 -10.00 -2.92
C VAL A 40 -12.86 -11.48 -2.70
N MET A 41 -13.42 -11.83 -1.57
CA MET A 41 -13.92 -13.19 -1.31
C MET A 41 -15.40 -13.28 -1.71
N GLU A 42 -15.72 -14.13 -2.68
CA GLU A 42 -17.09 -14.43 -3.12
C GLU A 42 -17.32 -15.95 -3.06
N ALA A 43 -18.38 -16.38 -2.38
CA ALA A 43 -18.78 -17.79 -2.28
C ALA A 43 -17.62 -18.74 -1.88
N GLY A 44 -16.74 -18.28 -0.98
CA GLY A 44 -15.59 -19.06 -0.51
C GLY A 44 -14.39 -19.08 -1.46
N SER A 45 -14.44 -18.35 -2.57
CA SER A 45 -13.36 -18.24 -3.57
C SER A 45 -12.85 -16.81 -3.69
N ALA A 46 -11.54 -16.65 -3.89
CA ALA A 46 -10.94 -15.35 -4.17
C ALA A 46 -11.19 -14.97 -5.63
N LYS A 47 -11.71 -13.76 -5.87
CA LYS A 47 -11.97 -13.21 -7.19
C LYS A 47 -11.22 -11.91 -7.39
N VAL A 48 -10.35 -11.88 -8.39
CA VAL A 48 -9.70 -10.64 -8.84
C VAL A 48 -10.72 -9.80 -9.60
N ILE A 49 -10.89 -8.55 -9.20
CA ILE A 49 -11.88 -7.63 -9.77
C ILE A 49 -11.21 -6.65 -10.75
N GLU A 50 -12.02 -6.13 -11.67
CA GLU A 50 -11.58 -5.13 -12.65
C GLU A 50 -11.64 -3.71 -12.05
N ASN A 51 -10.68 -2.86 -12.41
CA ASN A 51 -10.71 -1.44 -12.12
C ASN A 51 -11.70 -0.69 -13.03
N ALA A 52 -11.85 0.61 -12.79
CA ALA A 52 -12.72 1.48 -13.59
C ALA A 52 -12.35 1.51 -15.08
N GLU A 53 -11.11 1.15 -15.43
CA GLU A 53 -10.61 1.06 -16.80
C GLU A 53 -10.80 -0.33 -17.44
N GLY A 54 -11.50 -1.26 -16.76
CA GLY A 54 -11.79 -2.61 -17.26
C GLY A 54 -10.59 -3.57 -17.18
N GLN A 55 -9.58 -3.26 -16.37
CA GLN A 55 -8.36 -4.05 -16.22
C GLN A 55 -8.28 -4.71 -14.84
N ARG A 56 -7.83 -5.98 -14.80
CA ARG A 56 -7.61 -6.73 -13.54
C ARG A 56 -6.35 -6.30 -12.79
N THR A 57 -5.53 -5.47 -13.39
CA THR A 57 -4.35 -4.88 -12.76
C THR A 57 -4.32 -3.39 -13.01
N THR A 58 -3.77 -2.65 -12.07
CA THR A 58 -3.63 -1.20 -12.11
C THR A 58 -2.14 -0.85 -12.03
N PRO A 59 -1.60 -0.02 -12.93
CA PRO A 59 -0.21 0.44 -12.82
C PRO A 59 0.05 1.09 -11.45
N SER A 60 1.16 0.73 -10.80
CA SER A 60 1.61 1.34 -9.54
C SER A 60 2.32 2.68 -9.82
N ILE A 61 1.56 3.60 -10.43
CA ILE A 61 2.04 4.88 -10.95
C ILE A 61 1.13 5.99 -10.41
N ILE A 62 1.73 7.07 -9.91
CA ILE A 62 1.04 8.25 -9.40
C ILE A 62 1.49 9.46 -10.22
N GLY A 63 0.55 10.23 -10.77
CA GLY A 63 0.82 11.46 -11.49
C GLY A 63 0.25 12.67 -10.74
N PHE A 64 0.99 13.77 -10.70
CA PHE A 64 0.52 15.03 -10.12
C PHE A 64 0.44 16.11 -11.21
N GLN A 65 -0.77 16.59 -11.46
CA GLN A 65 -1.02 17.68 -12.39
C GLN A 65 -0.75 19.04 -11.73
N GLU A 66 -0.53 20.07 -12.55
CA GLU A 66 -0.24 21.44 -12.10
C GLU A 66 -1.42 22.07 -11.34
N ASN A 67 -2.65 21.66 -11.66
CA ASN A 67 -3.87 22.08 -10.95
C ASN A 67 -4.04 21.42 -9.56
N GLY A 68 -3.08 20.60 -9.12
CA GLY A 68 -3.13 19.85 -7.86
C GLY A 68 -3.87 18.52 -7.94
N GLU A 69 -4.41 18.13 -9.10
CA GLU A 69 -5.08 16.85 -9.30
C GLU A 69 -4.07 15.69 -9.23
N ARG A 70 -4.43 14.64 -8.48
CA ARG A 70 -3.66 13.40 -8.39
C ARG A 70 -4.30 12.30 -9.24
N LEU A 71 -3.54 11.79 -10.19
CA LEU A 71 -3.88 10.63 -11.02
C LEU A 71 -3.20 9.37 -10.46
N VAL A 72 -3.90 8.23 -10.52
CA VAL A 72 -3.34 6.93 -10.13
C VAL A 72 -3.67 5.88 -11.19
N GLY A 73 -2.72 5.00 -11.53
CA GLY A 73 -2.95 3.91 -12.47
C GLY A 73 -2.80 4.31 -13.93
N THR A 74 -3.72 3.83 -14.76
CA THR A 74 -3.68 4.05 -16.21
C THR A 74 -3.69 5.54 -16.62
N PRO A 75 -4.47 6.43 -15.99
CA PRO A 75 -4.38 7.87 -16.24
C PRO A 75 -2.98 8.45 -16.01
N ALA A 76 -2.34 8.09 -14.89
CA ALA A 76 -0.97 8.53 -14.58
C ALA A 76 0.06 7.94 -15.55
N LYS A 77 -0.12 6.70 -15.98
CA LYS A 77 0.75 6.07 -16.98
C LYS A 77 0.70 6.79 -18.33
N ARG A 78 -0.48 7.23 -18.77
CA ARG A 78 -0.67 7.90 -20.08
C ARG A 78 0.11 9.21 -20.19
N GLN A 79 0.18 9.98 -19.11
CA GLN A 79 0.91 11.26 -19.08
C GLN A 79 2.38 11.14 -18.69
N ALA A 80 2.89 9.94 -18.41
CA ALA A 80 4.25 9.75 -17.88
C ALA A 80 5.35 10.29 -18.82
N VAL A 81 5.09 10.30 -20.13
CA VAL A 81 6.04 10.82 -21.14
C VAL A 81 6.04 12.34 -21.19
N THR A 82 4.88 12.98 -21.04
CA THR A 82 4.72 14.44 -21.14
C THR A 82 4.92 15.14 -19.80
N ASN A 83 4.76 14.42 -18.68
CA ASN A 83 4.97 14.92 -17.32
C ASN A 83 5.88 13.96 -16.52
N PRO A 84 7.13 13.74 -16.94
CA PRO A 84 7.99 12.71 -16.37
C PRO A 84 8.49 13.06 -14.95
N ARG A 85 8.65 14.35 -14.65
CA ARG A 85 9.14 14.83 -13.34
C ARG A 85 8.10 14.74 -12.22
N HIS A 86 6.82 14.73 -12.56
CA HIS A 86 5.71 14.64 -11.59
C HIS A 86 4.91 13.34 -11.75
N THR A 87 5.50 12.34 -12.39
CA THR A 87 4.97 10.99 -12.47
C THR A 87 5.89 10.03 -11.70
N LEU A 88 5.40 9.53 -10.57
CA LEU A 88 6.10 8.62 -9.68
C LEU A 88 5.78 7.17 -10.04
N PHE A 89 6.80 6.33 -10.15
CA PHE A 89 6.68 4.90 -10.41
C PHE A 89 7.80 4.14 -9.73
N ALA A 90 7.63 2.83 -9.51
CA ALA A 90 8.60 1.97 -8.82
C ALA A 90 9.00 2.44 -7.41
N THR A 91 8.19 3.29 -6.77
CA THR A 91 8.44 3.85 -5.43
C THR A 91 8.55 2.80 -4.34
N LYS A 92 7.97 1.60 -4.54
CA LYS A 92 8.13 0.44 -3.64
C LYS A 92 9.59 0.06 -3.41
N ARG A 93 10.49 0.33 -4.36
CA ARG A 93 11.93 0.07 -4.21
C ARG A 93 12.60 0.96 -3.16
N LEU A 94 12.00 2.11 -2.86
CA LEU A 94 12.51 3.11 -1.91
C LEU A 94 11.98 2.90 -0.48
N ILE A 95 10.95 2.08 -0.29
CA ILE A 95 10.35 1.82 1.03
C ILE A 95 11.43 1.27 1.97
N GLY A 96 11.62 1.93 3.11
CA GLY A 96 12.56 1.52 4.15
C GLY A 96 14.03 1.78 3.83
N ARG A 97 14.36 2.51 2.75
CA ARG A 97 15.75 2.82 2.38
C ARG A 97 16.18 4.20 2.83
N ARG A 98 17.46 4.31 3.20
CA ARG A 98 18.14 5.60 3.41
C ARG A 98 18.41 6.28 2.07
N PHE A 99 18.42 7.60 2.06
CA PHE A 99 18.76 8.38 0.87
C PHE A 99 20.16 8.01 0.32
N ASP A 100 21.09 7.72 1.23
CA ASP A 100 22.50 7.41 1.03
C ASP A 100 22.75 5.99 0.47
N ASP A 101 21.72 5.13 0.45
CA ASP A 101 21.85 3.74 0.02
C ASP A 101 22.36 3.69 -1.43
N PRO A 102 23.44 2.93 -1.74
CA PRO A 102 23.95 2.79 -3.10
C PRO A 102 22.90 2.39 -4.14
N TYR A 103 21.89 1.60 -3.75
CA TYR A 103 20.77 1.25 -4.63
C TYR A 103 19.90 2.47 -4.94
N VAL A 104 19.65 3.34 -3.97
CA VAL A 104 18.89 4.59 -4.16
C VAL A 104 19.69 5.55 -5.04
N GLN A 105 20.99 5.70 -4.80
CA GLN A 105 21.85 6.55 -5.62
C GLN A 105 21.89 6.10 -7.09
N LYS A 106 21.86 4.78 -7.33
CA LYS A 106 21.74 4.23 -8.69
C LYS A 106 20.37 4.51 -9.30
N ASP A 107 19.28 4.30 -8.55
CA ASP A 107 17.92 4.58 -9.04
C ASP A 107 17.74 6.07 -9.39
N MET A 108 18.33 6.98 -8.61
CA MET A 108 18.35 8.43 -8.86
C MET A 108 18.91 8.79 -10.24
N ALA A 109 19.92 8.07 -10.73
CA ALA A 109 20.50 8.34 -12.04
C ALA A 109 19.59 7.90 -13.21
N SER A 110 18.56 7.08 -12.94
CA SER A 110 17.70 6.47 -13.94
C SER A 110 16.25 6.96 -13.89
N CYS A 111 15.81 7.50 -12.75
CA CYS A 111 14.44 7.99 -12.57
C CYS A 111 14.31 9.44 -13.04
N PRO A 112 13.24 9.79 -13.78
CA PRO A 112 13.02 11.17 -14.23
C PRO A 112 12.45 12.08 -13.14
N TYR A 113 11.83 11.51 -12.09
CA TYR A 113 11.34 12.25 -10.93
C TYR A 113 12.44 12.41 -9.88
N THR A 114 12.27 13.38 -8.99
CA THR A 114 13.28 13.69 -7.97
C THR A 114 13.11 12.79 -6.76
N ILE A 115 14.20 12.12 -6.36
CA ILE A 115 14.33 11.47 -5.05
C ILE A 115 15.06 12.46 -4.14
N VAL A 116 14.54 12.67 -2.93
CA VAL A 116 15.03 13.66 -1.97
C VAL A 116 15.30 13.01 -0.62
N ARG A 117 16.20 13.62 0.16
CA ARG A 117 16.44 13.22 1.55
C ARG A 117 15.34 13.78 2.44
N SER A 118 14.73 12.94 3.26
CA SER A 118 13.83 13.36 4.34
C SER A 118 14.61 13.92 5.52
N ASP A 119 13.93 14.60 6.44
CA ASP A 119 14.57 15.11 7.67
C ASP A 119 15.17 13.98 8.52
N GLY A 120 14.57 12.78 8.45
CA GLY A 120 15.07 11.58 9.12
C GLY A 120 16.20 10.86 8.38
N GLY A 121 16.58 11.30 7.16
CA GLY A 121 17.62 10.70 6.32
C GLY A 121 17.12 9.63 5.33
N ASP A 122 15.81 9.38 5.28
CA ASP A 122 15.22 8.37 4.40
C ASP A 122 15.06 8.89 2.96
N ALA A 123 14.99 7.95 2.01
CA ALA A 123 14.73 8.26 0.60
C ALA A 123 13.25 8.56 0.39
N TRP A 124 12.94 9.81 0.06
CA TRP A 124 11.60 10.28 -0.28
C TRP A 124 11.55 10.70 -1.75
N VAL A 125 10.36 11.01 -2.26
CA VAL A 125 10.16 11.48 -3.63
C VAL A 125 9.50 12.86 -3.61
N GLU A 126 9.76 13.66 -4.63
CA GLU A 126 9.18 14.99 -4.76
C GLU A 126 8.41 15.13 -6.09
N ALA A 127 7.22 15.69 -6.01
CA ALA A 127 6.42 16.07 -7.16
C ALA A 127 5.66 17.36 -6.86
N GLN A 128 5.62 18.29 -7.83
CA GLN A 128 4.99 19.61 -7.67
C GLN A 128 5.48 20.36 -6.41
N GLY A 129 6.77 20.28 -6.10
CA GLY A 129 7.38 20.91 -4.91
C GLY A 129 6.99 20.29 -3.57
N GLN A 130 6.18 19.22 -3.57
CA GLN A 130 5.76 18.52 -2.36
C GLN A 130 6.53 17.20 -2.21
N LYS A 131 7.03 16.96 -1.01
CA LYS A 131 7.71 15.72 -0.64
C LYS A 131 6.71 14.67 -0.17
N TYR A 132 6.91 13.43 -0.60
CA TYR A 132 6.12 12.26 -0.22
C TYR A 132 7.05 11.13 0.21
N SER A 133 6.70 10.45 1.31
CA SER A 133 7.35 9.19 1.64
C SER A 133 6.95 8.09 0.65
N PRO A 134 7.79 7.07 0.45
CA PRO A 134 7.41 5.90 -0.36
C PRO A 134 6.12 5.22 0.13
N SER A 135 5.86 5.24 1.44
CA SER A 135 4.62 4.72 2.03
C SER A 135 3.40 5.59 1.67
N GLN A 136 3.52 6.91 1.64
CA GLN A 136 2.45 7.80 1.17
C GLN A 136 2.17 7.58 -0.32
N ALA A 137 3.21 7.41 -1.14
CA ALA A 137 3.06 7.06 -2.55
C ALA A 137 2.32 5.72 -2.72
N GLY A 138 2.69 4.70 -1.95
CA GLY A 138 1.98 3.42 -1.91
C GLY A 138 0.52 3.56 -1.44
N ALA A 139 0.24 4.44 -0.48
CA ALA A 139 -1.10 4.69 0.02
C ALA A 139 -2.05 5.24 -1.06
N PHE A 140 -1.56 6.04 -2.01
CA PHE A 140 -2.38 6.49 -3.15
C PHE A 140 -2.81 5.32 -4.04
N VAL A 141 -1.92 4.35 -4.26
CA VAL A 141 -2.25 3.12 -5.01
C VAL A 141 -3.23 2.26 -4.22
N LEU A 142 -3.01 2.09 -2.91
CA LEU A 142 -3.94 1.38 -2.03
C LEU A 142 -5.34 2.04 -2.00
N GLY A 143 -5.40 3.37 -2.02
CA GLY A 143 -6.64 4.13 -2.13
C GLY A 143 -7.43 3.77 -3.39
N LYS A 144 -6.76 3.73 -4.56
CA LYS A 144 -7.39 3.30 -5.81
C LYS A 144 -7.86 1.84 -5.77
N MET A 145 -7.15 0.96 -5.07
CA MET A 145 -7.55 -0.45 -4.90
C MET A 145 -8.79 -0.56 -4.01
N LYS A 146 -8.85 0.23 -2.94
CA LYS A 146 -10.02 0.35 -2.08
C LYS A 146 -11.23 0.88 -2.85
N GLU A 147 -11.07 1.98 -3.60
CA GLU A 147 -12.14 2.55 -4.44
C GLU A 147 -12.68 1.51 -5.44
N THR A 148 -11.79 0.72 -6.04
CA THR A 148 -12.16 -0.36 -6.97
C THR A 148 -13.01 -1.43 -6.27
N ALA A 149 -12.61 -1.86 -5.07
CA ALA A 149 -13.37 -2.81 -4.28
C ALA A 149 -14.72 -2.25 -3.81
N GLU A 150 -14.77 -1.01 -3.34
CA GLU A 150 -15.99 -0.36 -2.87
C GLU A 150 -17.00 -0.18 -4.01
N ALA A 151 -16.53 0.21 -5.21
CA ALA A 151 -17.36 0.30 -6.40
C ALA A 151 -17.94 -1.05 -6.82
N TYR A 152 -17.13 -2.11 -6.73
CA TYR A 152 -17.54 -3.47 -7.06
C TYR A 152 -18.55 -4.05 -6.04
N LEU A 153 -18.31 -3.83 -4.74
CA LEU A 153 -19.15 -4.36 -3.65
C LEU A 153 -20.39 -3.50 -3.36
N GLY A 154 -20.41 -2.24 -3.82
CA GLY A 154 -21.48 -1.28 -3.55
C GLY A 154 -21.55 -0.79 -2.09
N ARG A 155 -20.48 -0.95 -1.31
CA ARG A 155 -20.41 -0.58 0.11
C ARG A 155 -18.98 -0.27 0.57
N PRO A 156 -18.79 0.44 1.69
CA PRO A 156 -17.46 0.76 2.20
C PRO A 156 -16.66 -0.48 2.63
N VAL A 157 -15.35 -0.45 2.42
CA VAL A 157 -14.41 -1.51 2.83
C VAL A 157 -13.49 -0.98 3.93
N GLY A 158 -13.52 -1.63 5.09
CA GLY A 158 -12.74 -1.23 6.27
C GLY A 158 -11.46 -2.03 6.50
N HIS A 159 -11.28 -3.16 5.82
CA HIS A 159 -10.22 -4.12 6.12
C HIS A 159 -9.52 -4.61 4.86
N ALA A 160 -8.20 -4.78 4.92
CA ALA A 160 -7.40 -5.27 3.81
C ALA A 160 -6.23 -6.12 4.30
N VAL A 161 -5.86 -7.11 3.48
CA VAL A 161 -4.59 -7.83 3.55
C VAL A 161 -3.73 -7.33 2.40
N VAL A 162 -2.52 -6.86 2.68
CA VAL A 162 -1.61 -6.27 1.67
C VAL A 162 -0.35 -7.11 1.56
N THR A 163 0.05 -7.46 0.33
CA THR A 163 1.26 -8.25 0.07
C THR A 163 2.55 -7.43 0.24
N VAL A 164 3.59 -8.09 0.72
CA VAL A 164 4.97 -7.59 0.74
C VAL A 164 5.89 -8.64 0.11
N PRO A 165 7.08 -8.26 -0.39
CA PRO A 165 8.11 -9.24 -0.77
C PRO A 165 8.43 -10.17 0.40
N ALA A 166 8.80 -11.42 0.10
CA ALA A 166 9.20 -12.42 1.08
C ALA A 166 10.60 -12.14 1.67
#